data_AF-A0AA91D8K9-F1
#
_entry.id   AF-A0AA91D8K9-F1
#
_cell.length_a   1.000
_cell.length_b   1.000
_cell.length_c   1.000
_cell.angle_alpha   90.00
_cell.angle_beta   90.00
_cell.angle_gamma   90.00
#
_symmetry.space_group_name_H-M   'P 1'
#
loop_
_entity.id
_entity.type
_entity.pdbx_description
1 polymer ?
#
loop_
_entity_poly.entity_id
_entity_poly.type
_entity_poly.pdbx_seq_one_letter_code
_entity_poly.pdbx_strand_id
1 'polypeptide(L)'
;MYKFKPLKRVIQGKAYNTETSTLIHEYITESDLEPINPLAAHYPFVQQLYRNRLGKLFFVFRNEKYQNLATGETNYRDTIAPVEINQAIRWLERHTNDFGKIDALKGTSGIENSSETLTLRMDDDLKRNIGYVASVENTSLNSWCVRNIKNALFRSTRLLKPSPYQFTAGKNKLPTLSENGQPIKRMDQSHLWPVQTEVAALIYEFCPKMHDHEITKLVYLFKTMKDELPIESILTEVFDDFINWLELYSRGTATAWVDDALTNPNGPTFLTKE
;
A
#
# COMPACT_ATOMS: atom_id res chain seq x y z
N MET A 1 -28.40 -28.87 11.90
CA MET A 1 -27.45 -28.50 10.84
C MET A 1 -27.05 -29.76 10.09
N TYR A 2 -27.37 -29.85 8.80
CA TYR A 2 -27.04 -31.03 8.00
C TYR A 2 -25.51 -31.14 7.82
N LYS A 3 -24.94 -32.33 8.04
CA LYS A 3 -23.52 -32.58 7.78
C LYS A 3 -23.35 -33.04 6.33
N PHE A 4 -23.04 -32.10 5.45
CA PHE A 4 -22.72 -32.42 4.06
C PHE A 4 -21.29 -32.96 3.92
N LYS A 5 -21.09 -33.88 2.97
CA LYS A 5 -19.74 -34.33 2.61
C LYS A 5 -18.94 -33.17 1.99
N PRO A 6 -17.63 -33.05 2.28
CA PRO A 6 -16.79 -32.07 1.61
C PRO A 6 -16.83 -32.24 0.09
N LEU A 7 -16.88 -31.12 -0.63
CA LEU A 7 -16.92 -31.09 -2.09
C LEU A 7 -15.71 -30.36 -2.62
N LYS A 8 -15.05 -30.96 -3.62
CA LYS A 8 -13.86 -30.42 -4.27
C LYS A 8 -14.01 -30.51 -5.78
N ARG A 9 -13.70 -29.42 -6.49
CA ARG A 9 -13.70 -29.36 -7.95
C ARG A 9 -12.63 -28.41 -8.46
N VAL A 10 -12.06 -28.71 -9.62
CA VAL A 10 -11.20 -27.80 -10.38
C VAL A 10 -11.99 -27.25 -11.55
N ILE A 11 -12.08 -25.93 -11.65
CA ILE A 11 -12.81 -25.23 -12.71
C ILE A 11 -11.87 -24.17 -13.28
N GLN A 12 -11.59 -24.21 -14.60
CA GLN A 12 -10.67 -23.28 -15.27
C GLN A 12 -9.29 -23.16 -14.57
N GLY A 13 -8.71 -24.28 -14.15
CA GLY A 13 -7.42 -24.32 -13.44
C GLY A 13 -7.44 -23.83 -11.99
N LYS A 14 -8.60 -23.38 -11.47
CA LYS A 14 -8.75 -22.94 -10.08
C LYS A 14 -9.39 -24.04 -9.25
N ALA A 15 -8.81 -24.31 -8.07
CA ALA A 15 -9.32 -25.29 -7.13
C ALA A 15 -10.36 -24.66 -6.17
N TYR A 16 -11.52 -25.31 -6.08
CA TYR A 16 -12.61 -24.95 -5.17
C TYR A 16 -12.83 -26.14 -4.23
N ASN A 17 -12.65 -25.93 -2.93
CA ASN A 17 -12.77 -26.99 -1.92
C ASN A 17 -13.52 -26.45 -0.69
N THR A 18 -14.65 -27.05 -0.34
CA THR A 18 -15.45 -26.65 0.82
C THR A 18 -14.76 -26.93 2.15
N GLU A 19 -13.85 -27.90 2.20
CA GLU A 19 -13.12 -28.27 3.44
C GLU A 19 -12.15 -27.18 3.89
N THR A 20 -11.51 -26.51 2.93
CA THR A 20 -10.49 -25.48 3.20
C THR A 20 -11.03 -24.06 3.06
N SER A 21 -12.32 -23.91 2.75
CA SER A 21 -12.97 -22.62 2.49
C SER A 21 -13.90 -22.24 3.64
N THR A 22 -14.08 -20.94 3.84
CA THR A 22 -14.96 -20.40 4.87
C THR A 22 -16.39 -20.30 4.33
N LEU A 23 -17.36 -20.89 5.03
CA LEU A 23 -18.78 -20.71 4.75
C LEU A 23 -19.21 -19.29 5.16
N ILE A 24 -19.74 -18.51 4.22
CA ILE A 24 -20.24 -17.15 4.49
C ILE A 24 -21.71 -17.23 4.91
N HIS A 25 -22.52 -17.93 4.11
CA HIS A 25 -23.94 -18.04 4.34
C HIS A 25 -24.51 -19.30 3.68
N GLU A 26 -25.60 -19.80 4.25
CA GLU A 26 -26.33 -20.97 3.81
C GLU A 26 -27.81 -20.59 3.75
N TYR A 27 -28.44 -20.92 2.63
CA TYR A 27 -29.87 -20.78 2.43
C TYR A 27 -30.46 -22.17 2.12
N ILE A 28 -31.46 -22.55 2.90
CA ILE A 28 -32.17 -23.83 2.75
C ILE A 28 -33.55 -23.52 2.20
N THR A 29 -33.89 -24.13 1.07
CA THR A 29 -35.22 -23.96 0.48
C THR A 29 -36.20 -24.93 1.14
N GLU A 30 -37.17 -24.39 1.89
CA GLU A 30 -38.21 -25.17 2.56
C GLU A 30 -39.27 -25.72 1.60
N SER A 31 -39.36 -25.22 0.36
CA SER A 31 -40.38 -25.66 -0.61
C SER A 31 -40.17 -27.06 -1.19
N ASP A 32 -39.04 -27.72 -0.91
CA ASP A 32 -38.78 -29.12 -1.29
C ASP A 32 -39.03 -30.11 -0.13
N LEU A 33 -39.83 -29.70 0.87
CA LEU A 33 -40.17 -30.52 2.03
C LEU A 33 -41.25 -31.59 1.78
N GLU A 34 -41.85 -31.66 0.59
CA GLU A 34 -42.80 -32.75 0.28
C GLU A 34 -42.04 -34.05 -0.02
N PRO A 35 -42.20 -35.11 0.79
CA PRO A 35 -41.61 -36.40 0.50
C PRO A 35 -42.18 -36.97 -0.79
N ILE A 36 -41.32 -37.19 -1.79
CA ILE A 36 -41.66 -37.96 -2.99
C ILE A 36 -41.98 -39.43 -2.60
N ASN A 37 -41.52 -39.89 -1.43
CA ASN A 37 -41.81 -41.22 -0.91
C ASN A 37 -41.77 -41.20 0.65
N PRO A 38 -42.77 -41.77 1.35
CA PRO A 38 -42.81 -41.80 2.83
C PRO A 38 -41.63 -42.54 3.50
N LEU A 39 -40.82 -43.28 2.73
CA LEU A 39 -39.64 -44.00 3.22
C LEU A 39 -38.29 -43.33 2.86
N ALA A 40 -38.29 -42.24 2.08
CA ALA A 40 -37.06 -41.58 1.65
C ALA A 40 -36.62 -40.49 2.64
N ALA A 41 -35.32 -40.51 2.99
CA ALA A 41 -34.70 -39.44 3.76
C ALA A 41 -34.81 -38.11 2.97
N HIS A 42 -35.34 -37.08 3.62
CA HIS A 42 -35.56 -35.78 2.99
C HIS A 42 -34.22 -35.05 2.90
N TYR A 43 -33.80 -34.70 1.69
CA TYR A 43 -32.59 -33.93 1.45
C TYR A 43 -32.97 -32.57 0.88
N PRO A 44 -33.09 -31.52 1.72
CA PRO A 44 -33.50 -30.22 1.21
C PRO A 44 -32.46 -29.68 0.24
N PHE A 45 -32.92 -28.91 -0.74
CA PHE A 45 -32.03 -28.16 -1.60
C PHE A 45 -31.37 -27.03 -0.78
N VAL A 46 -30.04 -26.99 -0.82
CA VAL A 46 -29.26 -26.01 -0.05
C VAL A 46 -28.32 -25.25 -0.96
N GLN A 47 -28.35 -23.92 -0.86
CA GLN A 47 -27.41 -23.03 -1.51
C GLN A 47 -26.44 -22.47 -0.48
N GLN A 48 -25.15 -22.73 -0.67
CA GLN A 48 -24.10 -22.29 0.24
C GLN A 48 -23.13 -21.38 -0.50
N LEU A 49 -22.81 -20.22 0.10
CA LEU A 49 -21.79 -19.31 -0.40
C LEU A 49 -20.49 -19.49 0.39
N TYR A 50 -19.42 -19.83 -0.30
CA TYR A 50 -18.09 -20.01 0.27
C TYR A 50 -17.09 -18.97 -0.24
N ARG A 51 -16.07 -18.72 0.60
CA ARG A 51 -14.86 -17.96 0.24
C ARG A 51 -13.63 -18.83 0.47
N ASN A 52 -12.84 -19.02 -0.57
CA ASN A 52 -11.57 -19.74 -0.43
C ASN A 52 -10.49 -18.83 0.21
N ARG A 53 -9.34 -19.43 0.54
CA ARG A 53 -8.19 -18.72 1.14
C ARG A 53 -7.64 -17.59 0.25
N LEU A 54 -7.84 -17.67 -1.06
CA LEU A 54 -7.45 -16.66 -2.05
C LEU A 54 -8.51 -15.56 -2.27
N GLY A 55 -9.57 -15.55 -1.44
CA GLY A 55 -10.65 -14.57 -1.54
C GLY A 55 -11.61 -14.79 -2.72
N LYS A 56 -11.49 -15.88 -3.48
CA LYS A 56 -12.45 -16.22 -4.55
C LYS A 56 -13.72 -16.80 -3.94
N LEU A 57 -14.85 -16.33 -4.46
CA LEU A 57 -16.18 -16.73 -4.04
C LEU A 57 -16.70 -17.83 -4.97
N PHE A 58 -17.48 -18.75 -4.39
CA PHE A 58 -18.17 -19.79 -5.15
C PHE A 58 -19.42 -20.26 -4.43
N PHE A 59 -20.43 -20.64 -5.21
CA PHE A 59 -21.61 -21.33 -4.72
C PHE A 59 -21.41 -22.83 -4.70
N VAL A 60 -22.03 -23.46 -3.72
CA VAL A 60 -22.24 -24.89 -3.64
C VAL A 60 -23.74 -25.12 -3.58
N PHE A 61 -24.25 -25.83 -4.57
CA PHE A 61 -25.64 -26.27 -4.63
C PHE A 61 -25.67 -27.72 -4.18
N ARG A 62 -26.38 -28.01 -3.10
CA ARG A 62 -26.57 -29.36 -2.57
C ARG A 62 -27.93 -29.87 -2.96
N ASN A 63 -27.99 -31.14 -3.37
CA ASN A 63 -29.23 -31.80 -3.78
C ASN A 63 -29.95 -31.06 -4.92
N GLU A 64 -29.19 -30.57 -5.91
CA GLU A 64 -29.76 -29.98 -7.12
C GLU A 64 -30.47 -31.08 -7.93
N LYS A 65 -31.76 -30.89 -8.23
CA LYS A 65 -32.53 -31.79 -9.09
C LYS A 65 -31.93 -31.76 -10.51
N TYR A 66 -31.56 -32.94 -11.00
CA TYR A 66 -31.00 -33.13 -12.33
C TYR A 66 -31.73 -34.27 -13.03
N GLN A 67 -32.32 -33.97 -14.19
CA GLN A 67 -32.95 -34.98 -15.04
C GLN A 67 -31.90 -35.59 -15.97
N ASN A 68 -31.70 -36.89 -15.87
CA ASN A 68 -30.84 -37.61 -16.79
C ASN A 68 -31.54 -37.75 -18.14
N LEU A 69 -31.03 -37.10 -19.18
CA LEU A 69 -31.61 -37.13 -20.52
C LEU A 69 -31.61 -38.54 -21.14
N ALA A 70 -30.70 -39.41 -20.71
CA ALA A 70 -30.59 -40.78 -21.25
C ALA A 70 -31.58 -41.76 -20.61
N THR A 71 -31.86 -41.62 -19.30
CA THR A 71 -32.73 -42.54 -18.56
C THR A 71 -34.10 -41.96 -18.23
N GLY A 72 -34.29 -40.65 -18.36
CA GLY A 72 -35.50 -39.94 -17.94
C GLY A 72 -35.64 -39.81 -16.41
N GLU A 73 -34.72 -40.37 -15.64
CA GLU A 73 -34.77 -40.38 -14.18
C GLU A 73 -34.31 -39.05 -13.58
N THR A 74 -35.01 -38.62 -12.54
CA THR A 74 -34.64 -37.46 -11.72
C THR A 74 -33.68 -37.92 -10.62
N ASN A 75 -32.44 -37.43 -10.69
CA ASN A 75 -31.41 -37.65 -9.68
C ASN A 75 -31.07 -36.33 -8.96
N TYR A 76 -30.37 -36.45 -7.84
CA TYR A 76 -29.85 -35.31 -7.10
C TYR A 76 -28.33 -35.25 -7.24
N ARG A 77 -27.79 -34.05 -7.47
CA ARG A 77 -26.34 -33.84 -7.58
C ARG A 77 -25.89 -32.63 -6.79
N ASP A 78 -24.62 -32.65 -6.41
CA ASP A 78 -23.95 -31.50 -5.82
C ASP A 78 -23.10 -30.79 -6.87
N THR A 79 -23.23 -29.48 -6.97
CA THR A 79 -22.57 -28.65 -7.99
C THR A 79 -21.82 -27.48 -7.36
N ILE A 80 -20.63 -27.18 -7.89
CA ILE A 80 -19.84 -26.00 -7.55
C ILE A 80 -19.86 -25.04 -8.74
N ALA A 81 -20.17 -23.78 -8.49
CA ALA A 81 -20.10 -22.72 -9.49
C ALA A 81 -19.29 -21.52 -8.95
N PRO A 82 -18.28 -21.04 -9.67
CA PRO A 82 -17.62 -19.78 -9.31
C PRO A 82 -18.62 -18.62 -9.41
N VAL A 83 -18.49 -17.63 -8.51
CA VAL A 83 -19.40 -16.48 -8.49
C VAL A 83 -18.60 -15.18 -8.38
N GLU A 84 -19.04 -14.17 -9.13
CA GLU A 84 -18.51 -12.81 -9.03
C GLU A 84 -19.05 -12.09 -7.78
N ILE A 85 -18.29 -11.14 -7.25
CA ILE A 85 -18.65 -10.44 -6.01
C ILE A 85 -20.03 -9.77 -6.08
N ASN A 86 -20.37 -9.15 -7.21
CA ASN A 86 -21.66 -8.49 -7.41
C ASN A 86 -22.83 -9.49 -7.41
N GLN A 87 -22.61 -10.70 -7.91
CA GLN A 87 -23.62 -11.75 -7.90
C GLN A 87 -23.80 -12.32 -6.49
N ALA A 88 -22.70 -12.50 -5.74
CA ALA A 88 -22.75 -12.93 -4.34
C ALA A 88 -23.47 -11.90 -3.44
N ILE A 89 -23.23 -10.60 -3.65
CA ILE A 89 -23.92 -9.52 -2.92
C ILE A 89 -25.42 -9.56 -3.21
N ARG A 90 -25.83 -9.58 -4.48
CA ARG A 90 -27.26 -9.66 -4.85
C ARG A 90 -27.93 -10.91 -4.29
N TRP A 91 -27.19 -12.02 -4.20
CA TRP A 91 -27.70 -13.25 -3.62
C TRP A 91 -27.88 -13.13 -2.11
N LEU A 92 -26.92 -12.53 -1.39
CA LEU A 92 -27.07 -12.27 0.05
C LEU A 92 -28.23 -11.32 0.32
N GLU A 93 -28.36 -10.22 -0.42
CA GLU A 93 -29.46 -9.25 -0.26
C GLU A 93 -30.86 -9.90 -0.39
N ARG A 94 -30.98 -11.02 -1.13
CA ARG A 94 -32.24 -11.75 -1.27
C ARG A 94 -32.52 -12.74 -0.13
N HIS A 95 -31.48 -13.29 0.49
CA HIS A 95 -31.60 -14.44 1.40
C HIS A 95 -31.17 -14.11 2.83
N THR A 96 -30.63 -12.92 3.09
CA THR A 96 -30.22 -12.49 4.42
C THR A 96 -30.57 -11.02 4.67
N ASN A 97 -31.03 -10.73 5.89
CA ASN A 97 -31.17 -9.35 6.41
C ASN A 97 -29.91 -8.90 7.17
N ASP A 98 -28.86 -9.73 7.20
CA ASP A 98 -27.60 -9.43 7.87
C ASP A 98 -26.71 -8.55 6.97
N PHE A 99 -26.88 -7.24 7.13
CA PHE A 99 -26.07 -6.23 6.44
C PHE A 99 -24.56 -6.35 6.74
N GLY A 100 -24.18 -6.89 7.91
CA GLY A 100 -22.78 -7.06 8.29
C GLY A 100 -22.03 -8.03 7.38
N LYS A 101 -22.71 -9.08 6.88
CA LYS A 101 -22.12 -10.02 5.90
C LYS A 101 -21.94 -9.39 4.53
N ILE A 102 -22.87 -8.53 4.13
CA ILE A 102 -22.81 -7.80 2.87
C ILE A 102 -21.66 -6.79 2.93
N ASP A 103 -21.53 -6.06 4.03
CA ASP A 103 -20.47 -5.08 4.25
C ASP A 103 -19.09 -5.75 4.34
N ALA A 104 -18.99 -6.93 4.96
CA ALA A 104 -17.74 -7.70 4.97
C ALA A 104 -17.27 -8.08 3.54
N LEU A 105 -18.20 -8.37 2.63
CA LEU A 105 -17.87 -8.59 1.22
C LEU A 105 -17.52 -7.28 0.51
N LYS A 106 -18.30 -6.21 0.69
CA LYS A 106 -18.07 -4.90 0.06
C LYS A 106 -16.78 -4.22 0.53
N GLY A 107 -16.43 -4.36 1.82
CA GLY A 107 -15.17 -3.89 2.39
C GLY A 107 -13.95 -4.65 1.83
N THR A 108 -14.17 -5.79 1.18
CA THR A 108 -13.13 -6.50 0.43
C THR A 108 -12.98 -5.97 -1.01
N SER A 109 -13.95 -5.20 -1.53
CA SER A 109 -13.97 -4.70 -2.92
C SER A 109 -12.91 -3.64 -3.25
N GLY A 110 -12.12 -3.19 -2.27
CA GLY A 110 -11.04 -2.23 -2.48
C GLY A 110 -9.67 -2.88 -2.71
N ILE A 111 -9.57 -4.21 -2.69
CA ILE A 111 -8.29 -4.84 -2.88
C ILE A 111 -8.41 -6.04 -3.82
N GLU A 112 -8.03 -5.80 -5.07
CA GLU A 112 -7.19 -6.75 -5.82
C GLU A 112 -5.92 -7.05 -5.01
N ASN A 113 -6.09 -7.63 -3.82
CA ASN A 113 -5.03 -8.32 -3.12
C ASN A 113 -4.96 -9.68 -3.78
N SER A 114 -4.21 -9.77 -4.87
CA SER A 114 -3.33 -10.91 -4.99
C SER A 114 -2.51 -10.91 -3.69
N SER A 115 -3.01 -11.61 -2.67
CA SER A 115 -2.26 -11.85 -1.42
C SER A 115 -1.15 -12.84 -1.76
N GLU A 116 -0.24 -12.39 -2.61
CA GLU A 116 0.96 -13.11 -2.97
C GLU A 116 1.77 -13.21 -1.69
N THR A 117 1.76 -14.42 -1.15
CA THR A 117 2.46 -14.71 0.08
C THR A 117 3.88 -15.08 -0.29
N LEU A 118 4.82 -14.18 -0.02
CA LEU A 118 6.24 -14.44 -0.23
C LEU A 118 6.83 -15.10 1.02
N THR A 119 7.40 -16.30 0.87
CA THR A 119 8.15 -16.95 1.96
C THR A 119 9.63 -16.67 1.78
N LEU A 120 10.24 -15.97 2.74
CA LEU A 120 11.67 -15.71 2.77
C LEU A 120 12.38 -16.76 3.63
N ARG A 121 13.46 -17.32 3.10
CA ARG A 121 14.39 -18.14 3.89
C ARG A 121 15.48 -17.24 4.46
N MET A 122 15.67 -17.30 5.77
CA MET A 122 16.68 -16.56 6.52
C MET A 122 17.27 -17.47 7.58
N ASP A 123 18.48 -17.17 8.03
CA ASP A 123 19.08 -17.86 9.17
C ASP A 123 18.34 -17.54 10.48
N ASP A 124 18.52 -18.40 11.48
CA ASP A 124 17.80 -18.29 12.76
C ASP A 124 18.21 -17.06 13.57
N ASP A 125 19.43 -16.57 13.38
CA ASP A 125 19.96 -15.41 14.10
C ASP A 125 19.40 -14.10 13.55
N LEU A 126 19.36 -13.94 12.23
CA LEU A 126 18.69 -12.83 11.55
C LEU A 126 17.22 -12.80 11.88
N LYS A 127 16.54 -13.95 11.88
CA LYS A 127 15.13 -14.03 12.27
C LYS A 127 14.91 -13.58 13.72
N ARG A 128 15.77 -13.99 14.66
CA ARG A 128 15.72 -13.55 16.06
C ARG A 128 15.95 -12.04 16.19
N ASN A 129 16.96 -11.51 15.51
CA ASN A 129 17.29 -10.09 15.54
C ASN A 129 16.15 -9.23 14.98
N ILE A 130 15.57 -9.61 13.84
CA ILE A 130 14.41 -8.92 13.27
C ILE A 130 13.20 -9.02 14.20
N GLY A 131 12.98 -10.19 14.82
CA GLY A 131 11.91 -10.39 15.80
C GLY A 131 12.03 -9.47 17.02
N TYR A 132 13.25 -9.31 17.53
CA TYR A 132 13.54 -8.39 18.64
C TYR A 132 13.21 -6.94 18.24
N VAL A 133 13.74 -6.47 17.11
CA VAL A 133 13.49 -5.09 16.64
C VAL A 133 11.99 -4.84 16.40
N ALA A 134 11.30 -5.79 15.75
CA ALA A 134 9.86 -5.69 15.53
C ALA A 134 9.08 -5.56 16.85
N SER A 135 9.50 -6.29 17.90
CA SER A 135 8.90 -6.22 19.24
C SER A 135 9.11 -4.88 19.92
N VAL A 136 10.32 -4.31 19.83
CA VAL A 136 10.65 -2.98 20.37
C VAL A 136 9.79 -1.91 19.69
N GLU A 137 9.52 -2.08 18.39
CA GLU A 137 8.67 -1.17 17.62
C GLU A 137 7.16 -1.44 17.75
N ASN A 138 6.73 -2.39 18.59
CA ASN A 138 5.32 -2.81 18.71
C ASN A 138 4.67 -3.22 17.37
N THR A 139 5.43 -3.92 16.52
CA THR A 139 4.95 -4.42 15.22
C THR A 139 5.14 -5.94 15.09
N SER A 140 4.33 -6.58 14.24
CA SER A 140 4.55 -7.99 13.92
C SER A 140 5.79 -8.16 13.04
N LEU A 141 6.52 -9.28 13.19
CA LEU A 141 7.67 -9.63 12.33
C LEU A 141 7.33 -9.46 10.84
N ASN A 142 6.16 -9.95 10.41
CA ASN A 142 5.72 -9.87 9.02
C ASN A 142 5.49 -8.41 8.58
N SER A 143 4.79 -7.62 9.40
CA SER A 143 4.56 -6.20 9.13
C SER A 143 5.87 -5.43 9.03
N TRP A 144 6.82 -5.73 9.91
CA TRP A 144 8.14 -5.11 9.93
C TRP A 144 8.93 -5.46 8.66
N CYS A 145 8.96 -6.72 8.25
CA CYS A 145 9.60 -7.17 7.02
C CYS A 145 9.01 -6.52 5.77
N VAL A 146 7.68 -6.52 5.64
CA VAL A 146 7.00 -5.90 4.49
C VAL A 146 7.32 -4.41 4.39
N ARG A 147 7.30 -3.69 5.51
CA ARG A 147 7.64 -2.26 5.55
C ARG A 147 9.07 -2.01 5.09
N ASN A 148 10.03 -2.80 5.57
CA ASN A 148 11.44 -2.64 5.20
C ASN A 148 11.72 -3.02 3.74
N ILE A 149 11.08 -4.06 3.21
CA ILE A 149 11.16 -4.41 1.79
C ILE A 149 10.60 -3.29 0.91
N LYS A 150 9.47 -2.69 1.29
CA LYS A 150 8.91 -1.51 0.60
C LYS A 150 9.89 -0.34 0.60
N ASN A 151 10.50 -0.05 1.75
CA ASN A 151 11.49 1.02 1.86
C ASN A 151 12.73 0.76 1.00
N ALA A 152 13.22 -0.49 0.99
CA ALA A 152 14.35 -0.89 0.15
C ALA A 152 14.00 -0.73 -1.35
N LEU A 153 12.83 -1.18 -1.79
CA LEU A 153 12.36 -1.01 -3.16
C LEU A 153 12.25 0.46 -3.56
N PHE A 154 11.73 1.31 -2.67
CA PHE A 154 11.63 2.75 -2.92
C PHE A 154 13.01 3.40 -3.09
N ARG A 155 14.00 2.98 -2.30
CA ARG A 155 15.39 3.44 -2.45
C ARG A 155 16.02 2.96 -3.76
N SER A 156 15.84 1.68 -4.10
CA SER A 156 16.40 1.10 -5.33
C SER A 156 15.76 1.66 -6.60
N THR A 157 14.45 1.95 -6.60
CA THR A 157 13.76 2.54 -7.75
C THR A 157 14.15 3.99 -8.01
N ARG A 158 14.58 4.75 -6.99
CA ARG A 158 15.22 6.06 -7.18
C ARG A 158 16.55 5.96 -7.92
N LEU A 159 17.30 4.87 -7.74
CA LEU A 159 18.58 4.64 -8.41
C LEU A 159 18.44 4.13 -9.86
N LEU A 160 17.27 3.60 -10.24
CA LEU A 160 17.01 3.00 -11.55
C LEU A 160 16.35 3.94 -12.57
N LYS A 161 15.94 5.16 -12.18
CA LYS A 161 15.57 6.17 -13.16
C LYS A 161 16.86 6.66 -13.83
N PRO A 162 17.07 6.46 -15.14
CA PRO A 162 18.18 7.12 -15.81
C PRO A 162 18.01 8.63 -15.61
N SER A 163 19.05 9.26 -15.07
CA SER A 163 19.10 10.72 -15.00
C SER A 163 18.79 11.27 -16.40
N PRO A 164 17.83 12.19 -16.57
CA PRO A 164 17.50 12.75 -17.89
C PRO A 164 18.62 13.63 -18.47
N TYR A 165 19.80 13.69 -17.83
CA TYR A 165 20.87 14.60 -18.17
C TYR A 165 22.06 13.83 -18.77
N GLN A 166 22.17 13.86 -20.11
CA GLN A 166 23.43 13.62 -20.82
C GLN A 166 24.26 14.91 -20.81
N PHE A 167 25.56 14.78 -20.56
CA PHE A 167 26.46 15.88 -20.22
C PHE A 167 27.17 16.47 -21.45
N THR A 168 27.12 17.79 -21.60
CA THR A 168 28.07 18.57 -22.42
C THR A 168 28.40 19.90 -21.72
N ALA A 169 29.64 20.38 -21.87
CA ALA A 169 30.20 21.48 -21.07
C ALA A 169 29.99 22.85 -21.73
N GLY A 170 29.49 23.85 -20.99
CA GLY A 170 29.36 25.23 -21.45
C GLY A 170 29.52 26.25 -20.31
N LYS A 171 30.31 27.31 -20.56
CA LYS A 171 30.64 28.41 -19.64
C LYS A 171 29.76 29.61 -19.96
N ASN A 172 28.84 30.02 -19.08
CA ASN A 172 28.36 31.41 -18.86
C ASN A 172 27.26 31.46 -17.78
N LYS A 173 27.35 32.40 -16.84
CA LYS A 173 26.47 32.53 -15.65
C LYS A 173 25.17 33.31 -15.97
N LEU A 174 24.01 32.77 -15.59
CA LEU A 174 22.68 33.39 -15.72
C LEU A 174 21.82 33.12 -14.45
N PRO A 175 20.80 33.95 -14.14
CA PRO A 175 20.03 33.90 -12.89
C PRO A 175 19.14 32.65 -12.74
N THR A 176 18.90 32.26 -11.47
CA THR A 176 18.42 30.93 -11.06
C THR A 176 16.99 30.87 -10.52
N LEU A 177 16.38 32.01 -10.18
CA LEU A 177 14.96 32.11 -9.82
C LEU A 177 14.22 33.01 -10.82
N SER A 178 12.93 32.74 -11.01
CA SER A 178 12.05 33.65 -11.73
C SER A 178 11.71 34.86 -10.84
N GLU A 179 11.24 35.94 -11.45
CA GLU A 179 10.86 37.19 -10.77
C GLU A 179 9.79 37.01 -9.68
N ASN A 180 9.09 35.87 -9.66
CA ASN A 180 8.09 35.49 -8.66
C ASN A 180 8.60 34.47 -7.61
N GLY A 181 9.91 34.27 -7.51
CA GLY A 181 10.55 33.45 -6.46
C GLY A 181 10.45 31.94 -6.67
N GLN A 182 9.99 31.47 -7.84
CA GLN A 182 9.97 30.04 -8.15
C GLN A 182 11.31 29.59 -8.78
N PRO A 183 11.76 28.34 -8.52
CA PRO A 183 12.96 27.80 -9.16
C PRO A 183 12.74 27.66 -10.67
N ILE A 184 13.59 28.28 -11.50
CA ILE A 184 13.53 28.09 -12.95
C ILE A 184 14.06 26.68 -13.24
N LYS A 185 13.18 25.76 -13.65
CA LYS A 185 13.59 24.46 -14.17
C LYS A 185 14.35 24.66 -15.48
N ARG A 186 15.68 24.60 -15.45
CA ARG A 186 16.51 24.49 -16.65
C ARG A 186 17.13 23.11 -16.77
N MET A 187 17.02 22.54 -17.96
CA MET A 187 17.44 21.18 -18.30
C MET A 187 18.95 21.04 -18.60
N ASP A 188 19.72 22.10 -18.36
CA ASP A 188 21.09 22.23 -18.83
C ASP A 188 21.79 23.25 -17.92
N GLN A 189 22.61 22.77 -16.97
CA GLN A 189 23.90 23.32 -16.52
C GLN A 189 24.30 22.76 -15.15
N SER A 190 25.52 22.22 -15.10
CA SER A 190 26.24 21.68 -13.94
C SER A 190 27.15 22.79 -13.35
N HIS A 191 27.48 22.90 -12.06
CA HIS A 191 27.90 21.93 -11.05
C HIS A 191 27.73 22.59 -9.66
N LEU A 192 26.90 22.00 -8.79
CA LEU A 192 26.79 22.13 -7.30
C LEU A 192 25.35 21.91 -6.82
N TRP A 193 24.38 22.00 -7.71
CA TRP A 193 23.00 22.20 -7.31
C TRP A 193 22.08 20.97 -7.14
N PRO A 194 22.45 19.68 -7.36
CA PRO A 194 21.49 18.61 -7.13
C PRO A 194 21.12 18.45 -5.66
N VAL A 195 22.12 18.37 -4.77
CA VAL A 195 21.88 18.19 -3.33
C VAL A 195 21.24 19.43 -2.74
N GLN A 196 21.77 20.63 -3.03
CA GLN A 196 21.19 21.89 -2.55
C GLN A 196 19.77 22.12 -3.07
N THR A 197 19.46 21.78 -4.33
CA THR A 197 18.10 21.92 -4.90
C THR A 197 17.15 20.90 -4.33
N GLU A 198 17.57 19.64 -4.15
CA GLU A 198 16.75 18.61 -3.50
C GLU A 198 16.50 18.95 -2.03
N VAL A 199 17.52 19.42 -1.33
CA VAL A 199 17.43 19.85 0.07
C VAL A 199 16.51 21.06 0.20
N ALA A 200 16.64 22.07 -0.67
CA ALA A 200 15.72 23.21 -0.71
C ALA A 200 14.29 22.76 -1.02
N ALA A 201 14.09 21.87 -2.00
CA ALA A 201 12.78 21.32 -2.33
C ALA A 201 12.14 20.60 -1.14
N LEU A 202 12.91 19.83 -0.38
CA LEU A 202 12.45 19.19 0.85
C LEU A 202 12.08 20.23 1.93
N ILE A 203 12.88 21.28 2.12
CA ILE A 203 12.52 22.37 3.04
C ILE A 203 11.17 22.99 2.64
N TYR A 204 10.98 23.34 1.37
CA TYR A 204 9.72 23.91 0.88
C TYR A 204 8.53 22.96 1.04
N GLU A 205 8.72 21.67 0.82
CA GLU A 205 7.63 20.70 0.90
C GLU A 205 7.19 20.43 2.34
N PHE A 206 8.14 20.43 3.28
CA PHE A 206 7.93 19.93 4.64
C PHE A 206 7.88 21.03 5.70
N CYS A 207 8.73 22.07 5.65
CA CYS A 207 8.76 23.10 6.69
C CYS A 207 7.44 23.87 6.86
N PRO A 208 6.62 24.14 5.81
CA PRO A 208 5.29 24.75 6.01
C PRO A 208 4.30 23.88 6.79
N LYS A 209 4.58 22.58 6.94
CA LYS A 209 3.74 21.62 7.66
C LYS A 209 4.26 21.35 9.06
N MET A 210 5.41 21.91 9.43
CA MET A 210 6.04 21.74 10.74
C MET A 210 5.69 22.90 11.65
N HIS A 211 5.56 22.62 12.94
CA HIS A 211 5.49 23.64 13.97
C HIS A 211 6.88 24.21 14.27
N ASP A 212 6.95 25.47 14.73
CA ASP A 212 8.22 26.18 15.00
C ASP A 212 9.17 25.40 15.93
N HIS A 213 8.61 24.72 16.93
CA HIS A 213 9.38 23.91 17.88
C HIS A 213 10.01 22.67 17.24
N GLU A 214 9.44 22.15 16.15
CA GLU A 214 9.98 21.02 15.40
C GLU A 214 11.11 21.47 14.47
N ILE A 215 10.96 22.64 13.85
CA ILE A 215 12.01 23.28 13.05
C ILE A 215 13.23 23.59 13.93
N THR A 216 13.01 24.11 15.14
CA THR A 216 14.07 24.38 16.12
C THR A 216 14.83 23.11 16.51
N LYS A 217 14.13 21.98 16.69
CA LYS A 217 14.77 20.67 16.96
C LYS A 217 15.58 20.16 15.78
N LEU A 218 15.11 20.38 14.55
CA LEU A 218 15.89 20.04 13.35
C LEU A 218 17.17 20.87 13.29
N VAL A 219 17.10 22.20 13.45
CA VAL A 219 18.29 23.07 13.49
C VAL A 219 19.32 22.54 14.49
N TYR A 220 18.89 22.21 15.71
CA TYR A 220 19.76 21.66 16.74
C TYR A 220 20.41 20.34 16.29
N LEU A 221 19.63 19.41 15.75
CA LEU A 221 20.13 18.12 15.27
C LEU A 221 21.19 18.29 14.17
N PHE A 222 20.95 19.17 13.20
CA PHE A 222 21.89 19.42 12.11
C PHE A 222 23.19 20.06 12.60
N LYS A 223 23.13 20.96 13.59
CA LYS A 223 24.33 21.50 14.25
C LYS A 223 25.13 20.42 14.97
N THR A 224 24.47 19.58 15.77
CA THR A 224 25.14 18.46 16.46
C THR A 224 25.77 17.49 15.47
N MET A 225 25.06 17.14 14.38
CA MET A 225 25.62 16.29 13.34
C MET A 225 26.82 16.91 12.64
N LYS A 226 26.80 18.23 12.41
CA LYS A 226 27.93 18.96 11.83
C LYS A 226 29.16 18.91 12.75
N ASP A 227 28.96 19.07 14.05
CA ASP A 227 30.04 19.13 15.04
C ASP A 227 30.64 17.75 15.36
N GLU A 228 29.83 16.68 15.31
CA GLU A 228 30.26 15.32 15.69
C GLU A 228 30.78 14.47 14.53
N LEU A 229 30.43 14.79 13.29
CA LEU A 229 30.84 14.01 12.13
C LEU A 229 32.09 14.63 11.46
N PRO A 230 33.10 13.84 11.08
CA PRO A 230 34.19 14.29 10.23
C PRO A 230 33.66 14.47 8.80
N ILE A 231 32.99 15.61 8.57
CA ILE A 231 32.38 15.96 7.30
C ILE A 231 33.46 16.62 6.42
N GLU A 232 33.59 16.16 5.16
CA GLU A 232 34.47 16.79 4.17
C GLU A 232 34.06 18.26 3.95
N SER A 233 35.03 19.16 3.76
CA SER A 233 34.81 20.62 3.67
C SER A 233 33.63 21.06 2.78
N ILE A 234 33.39 20.37 1.67
CA ILE A 234 32.30 20.66 0.73
C ILE A 234 30.91 20.39 1.34
N LEU A 235 30.80 19.37 2.18
CA LEU A 235 29.55 19.06 2.87
C LEU A 235 29.33 19.99 4.07
N THR A 236 30.39 20.52 4.68
CA THR A 236 30.29 21.52 5.74
C THR A 236 29.55 22.78 5.27
N GLU A 237 29.87 23.27 4.06
CA GLU A 237 29.18 24.41 3.46
C GLU A 237 27.69 24.12 3.21
N VAL A 238 27.35 22.92 2.74
CA VAL A 238 25.95 22.50 2.52
C VAL A 238 25.17 22.41 3.83
N PHE A 239 25.79 21.92 4.91
CA PHE A 239 25.17 21.89 6.23
C PHE A 239 24.97 23.31 6.78
N ASP A 240 25.95 24.20 6.60
CA ASP A 240 25.82 25.60 7.02
C ASP A 240 24.72 26.32 6.28
N ASP A 241 24.64 26.14 4.97
CA ASP A 241 23.53 26.65 4.18
C ASP A 241 22.21 26.12 4.75
N PHE A 242 22.07 24.82 4.92
CA PHE A 242 20.84 24.20 5.41
C PHE A 242 20.41 24.69 6.80
N ILE A 243 21.35 24.81 7.72
CA ILE A 243 21.12 25.33 9.07
C ILE A 243 20.63 26.77 8.99
N ASN A 244 21.29 27.61 8.18
CA ASN A 244 20.88 29.00 7.96
C ASN A 244 19.46 29.08 7.36
N TRP A 245 19.13 28.19 6.42
CA TRP A 245 17.80 28.10 5.82
C TRP A 245 16.71 27.77 6.85
N LEU A 246 16.93 26.78 7.71
CA LEU A 246 15.99 26.41 8.76
C LEU A 246 15.85 27.50 9.82
N GLU A 247 16.95 28.16 10.19
CA GLU A 247 16.92 29.27 11.14
C GLU A 247 16.13 30.46 10.60
N LEU A 248 16.28 30.79 9.32
CA LEU A 248 15.49 31.86 8.70
C LEU A 248 14.01 31.50 8.62
N TYR A 249 13.69 30.25 8.29
CA TYR A 249 12.31 29.78 8.29
C TYR A 249 11.68 29.87 9.69
N SER A 250 12.44 29.60 10.75
CA SER A 250 11.97 29.73 12.13
C SER A 250 11.64 31.19 12.55
N ARG A 251 12.11 32.19 11.79
CA ARG A 251 11.92 33.62 12.08
C ARG A 251 10.66 34.22 11.44
N GLY A 252 9.97 33.53 10.52
CA GLY A 252 8.75 34.05 9.89
C GLY A 252 8.27 33.33 8.62
N THR A 253 7.25 33.88 7.96
CA THR A 253 6.65 33.30 6.75
C THR A 253 7.56 33.39 5.52
N ALA A 254 7.38 32.48 4.55
CA ALA A 254 8.13 32.44 3.29
C ALA A 254 8.16 33.77 2.49
N THR A 255 7.21 34.68 2.70
CA THR A 255 7.22 36.03 2.13
C THR A 255 8.27 36.95 2.76
N ALA A 256 8.44 36.93 4.09
CA ALA A 256 9.48 37.70 4.77
C ALA A 256 10.90 37.21 4.40
N TRP A 257 10.99 35.94 4.00
CA TRP A 257 12.22 35.30 3.51
C TRP A 257 12.66 35.85 2.14
N VAL A 258 11.75 36.05 1.19
CA VAL A 258 12.06 36.67 -0.11
C VAL A 258 12.51 38.11 0.08
N ASP A 259 11.83 38.86 0.95
CA ASP A 259 12.15 40.26 1.20
C ASP A 259 13.51 40.43 1.90
N ASP A 260 13.86 39.62 2.91
CA ASP A 260 15.16 39.69 3.59
C ASP A 260 16.31 39.21 2.68
N ALA A 261 16.10 38.16 1.87
CA ALA A 261 17.10 37.69 0.91
C ALA A 261 17.38 38.69 -0.22
N LEU A 262 16.40 39.52 -0.61
CA LEU A 262 16.54 40.57 -1.61
C LEU A 262 17.13 41.88 -1.05
N THR A 263 17.02 42.12 0.26
CA THR A 263 17.42 43.40 0.87
C THR A 263 18.71 43.32 1.71
N ASN A 264 19.16 42.12 2.07
CA ASN A 264 20.30 41.92 2.96
C ASN A 264 21.50 41.28 2.21
N PRO A 265 22.59 42.02 1.94
CA PRO A 265 23.73 41.52 1.14
C PRO A 265 24.54 40.41 1.85
N ASN A 266 24.32 40.21 3.14
CA ASN A 266 24.88 39.11 3.94
C ASN A 266 23.85 38.00 4.24
N GLY A 267 22.67 38.02 3.61
CA GLY A 267 21.68 36.96 3.69
C GLY A 267 22.14 35.67 2.98
N PRO A 268 21.36 34.58 2.99
CA PRO A 268 21.74 33.31 2.35
C PRO A 268 22.14 33.55 0.90
N THR A 269 23.42 33.30 0.62
CA THR A 269 24.14 33.85 -0.53
C THR A 269 23.77 33.29 -1.91
N PHE A 270 22.62 32.62 -2.05
CA PHE A 270 22.16 32.07 -3.31
C PHE A 270 21.40 33.09 -4.19
N LEU A 271 20.99 34.23 -3.64
CA LEU A 271 20.24 35.26 -4.39
C LEU A 271 21.04 36.51 -4.75
N THR A 272 22.19 36.77 -4.11
CA THR A 272 22.85 38.10 -4.19
C THR A 272 24.36 38.10 -4.37
N LYS A 273 25.04 36.97 -4.63
CA LYS A 273 26.47 37.03 -4.96
C LYS A 273 26.71 37.27 -6.45
N GLU A 274 27.12 38.50 -6.77
CA GLU A 274 27.71 38.98 -8.03
C GLU A 274 28.84 38.06 -8.58
#